data_AF-A0A7Y0K8Y4-F1
#
_entry.id   AF-A0A7Y0K8Y4-F1
#
_cell.length_a   1.000
_cell.length_b   1.000
_cell.length_c   1.000
_cell.angle_alpha   90.00
_cell.angle_beta   90.00
_cell.angle_gamma   90.00
#
_symmetry.space_group_name_H-M   'P 1'
#
loop_
_entity.id
_entity.type
_entity.pdbx_description
1 polymer ?
#
loop_
_entity_poly.entity_id
_entity_poly.type
_entity_poly.pdbx_seq_one_letter_code
_entity_poly.pdbx_strand_id
1 'polypeptide(L)'
;MDRVREHVLHHLRQQQLIPPTHYQLERNIKSAIRQYEEHISHTIFMQLSEHSKTQLDAFIRTCSHTELLEENETILSFRELVSDPGRIGLDSLLQEIAKLRTVRNIQLPYDLFNGIPPKMIRSYRQRAVSEDIRELRRHPDSIRYTLLAAFFWCRGREITDNLVELIIQIVNRIGARAERKVEKEFLRDFRKGLLMSMKKRVKNRKRKLVCTCEILKSLLFSPN
;
A
#
# COMPACT_ATOMS: atom_id res chain seq x y z
N MET A 1 -13.11 -13.50 -25.11
CA MET A 1 -14.19 -14.14 -25.90
C MET A 1 -13.82 -15.56 -26.29
N ASP A 2 -12.61 -15.81 -26.77
CA ASP A 2 -12.23 -17.13 -27.33
C ASP A 2 -12.32 -18.27 -26.31
N ARG A 3 -11.85 -18.05 -25.07
CA ARG A 3 -11.98 -19.03 -23.99
C ARG A 3 -13.43 -19.40 -23.65
N VAL A 4 -14.35 -18.43 -23.71
CA VAL A 4 -15.78 -18.67 -23.45
C VAL A 4 -16.36 -19.48 -24.61
N ARG A 5 -15.99 -19.14 -25.85
CA ARG A 5 -16.41 -19.89 -27.05
C ARG A 5 -15.95 -21.34 -26.98
N GLU A 6 -14.69 -21.60 -26.68
CA GLU A 6 -14.13 -22.94 -26.50
C GLU A 6 -14.88 -23.74 -25.44
N HIS A 7 -15.17 -23.11 -24.29
CA HIS A 7 -15.89 -23.76 -23.21
C HIS A 7 -17.35 -24.10 -23.59
N VAL A 8 -18.04 -23.20 -24.28
CA VAL A 8 -19.41 -23.45 -24.77
C VAL A 8 -19.43 -24.57 -25.81
N LEU A 9 -18.49 -24.58 -26.77
CA LEU A 9 -18.39 -25.64 -27.76
C LEU A 9 -18.07 -27.00 -27.13
N HIS A 10 -17.19 -27.02 -26.12
CA HIS A 10 -16.90 -28.22 -25.35
C HIS A 10 -18.14 -28.73 -24.60
N HIS A 11 -18.88 -27.83 -23.93
CA HIS A 11 -20.11 -28.18 -23.23
C HIS A 11 -21.19 -28.73 -24.17
N LEU A 12 -21.41 -28.10 -25.33
CA LEU A 12 -22.35 -28.59 -26.35
C LEU A 12 -21.97 -29.99 -26.84
N ARG A 13 -20.67 -30.25 -27.04
CA ARG A 13 -20.17 -31.57 -27.44
C ARG A 13 -20.41 -32.62 -26.35
N GLN A 14 -20.19 -32.29 -25.08
CA GLN A 14 -20.48 -33.20 -23.96
C GLN A 14 -21.97 -33.55 -23.86
N GLN A 15 -22.85 -32.58 -24.16
CA GLN A 15 -24.29 -32.77 -24.20
C GLN A 15 -24.80 -33.39 -25.52
N GLN A 16 -23.89 -33.75 -26.44
CA GLN A 16 -24.22 -34.30 -27.77
C GLN A 16 -25.13 -33.39 -28.61
N LEU A 17 -25.04 -32.07 -28.41
CA LEU A 17 -25.83 -31.07 -29.14
C LEU A 17 -25.08 -30.59 -30.37
N ILE A 18 -25.82 -30.36 -31.47
CA ILE A 18 -25.27 -29.77 -32.69
C ILE A 18 -24.98 -28.28 -32.42
N PRO A 19 -23.74 -27.81 -32.63
CA PRO A 19 -23.42 -26.41 -32.40
C PRO A 19 -24.15 -25.51 -33.42
N PRO A 20 -24.68 -24.34 -32.99
CA PRO A 20 -25.24 -23.36 -33.91
C PRO A 20 -24.15 -22.76 -34.81
N THR A 21 -24.56 -22.01 -35.83
CA THR A 21 -23.60 -21.31 -36.70
C THR A 21 -22.67 -20.40 -35.89
N HIS A 22 -21.42 -20.24 -36.35
CA HIS A 22 -20.43 -19.43 -35.64
C HIS A 22 -20.94 -18.02 -35.31
N TYR A 23 -21.64 -17.38 -36.25
CA TYR A 23 -22.24 -16.07 -36.06
C TYR A 23 -23.31 -16.04 -34.94
N GLN A 24 -24.22 -17.02 -34.94
CA GLN A 24 -25.25 -17.12 -33.90
C GLN A 24 -24.63 -17.40 -32.53
N LEU A 25 -23.63 -18.27 -32.47
CA LEU A 25 -22.91 -18.58 -31.24
C LEU A 25 -22.26 -17.32 -30.65
N GLU A 26 -21.52 -16.56 -31.46
CA GLU A 26 -20.88 -15.33 -31.02
C GLU A 26 -21.89 -14.29 -30.54
N ARG A 27 -23.00 -14.12 -31.27
CA ARG A 27 -24.07 -13.21 -30.88
C ARG A 27 -24.67 -13.59 -29.53
N ASN A 28 -24.96 -14.87 -29.33
CA ASN A 28 -25.54 -15.38 -28.09
C ASN A 28 -24.57 -15.21 -26.92
N ILE A 29 -23.28 -15.53 -27.11
CA ILE A 29 -22.25 -15.33 -26.07
C ILE A 29 -22.14 -13.84 -25.71
N LYS A 30 -22.09 -12.94 -26.70
CA LYS A 30 -22.04 -11.49 -26.44
C LYS A 30 -23.28 -11.01 -25.68
N SER A 31 -24.46 -11.49 -26.06
CA SER A 31 -25.72 -11.17 -25.38
C SER A 31 -25.73 -11.66 -23.94
N ALA A 32 -25.29 -12.91 -23.71
CA ALA A 32 -25.23 -13.49 -22.37
C ALA A 32 -24.23 -12.75 -21.46
N ILE A 33 -23.06 -12.38 -21.98
CA ILE A 33 -22.08 -11.58 -21.24
C ILE A 33 -22.68 -10.22 -20.86
N ARG A 34 -23.32 -9.54 -21.81
CA ARG A 34 -23.95 -8.24 -21.56
C ARG A 34 -25.05 -8.35 -20.50
N GLN A 35 -25.93 -9.33 -20.60
CA GLN A 35 -27.00 -9.56 -19.62
C GLN A 35 -26.44 -9.88 -18.23
N TYR A 36 -25.34 -10.64 -18.17
CA TYR A 36 -24.67 -10.96 -16.92
C TYR A 36 -24.05 -9.70 -16.27
N GLU A 37 -23.40 -8.84 -17.05
CA GLU A 37 -22.86 -7.57 -16.56
C GLU A 37 -23.96 -6.62 -16.10
N GLU A 38 -25.06 -6.51 -16.85
CA GLU A 38 -26.25 -5.74 -16.47
C GLU A 38 -26.84 -6.27 -15.16
N HIS A 39 -27.02 -7.59 -15.03
CA HIS A 39 -27.53 -8.25 -13.82
C HIS A 39 -26.64 -7.98 -12.60
N ILE A 40 -25.31 -8.12 -12.75
CA ILE A 40 -24.37 -7.79 -11.67
C ILE A 40 -24.50 -6.34 -11.26
N SER A 41 -24.50 -5.41 -12.22
CA SER A 41 -24.56 -3.99 -11.90
C SER A 41 -25.84 -3.61 -11.16
N HIS A 42 -26.97 -4.23 -11.54
CA HIS A 42 -28.24 -4.04 -10.85
C HIS A 42 -28.21 -4.64 -9.44
N THR A 43 -27.64 -5.84 -9.28
CA THR A 43 -27.53 -6.50 -7.97
C THR A 43 -26.70 -5.66 -7.00
N ILE A 44 -25.52 -5.18 -7.44
CA ILE A 44 -24.65 -4.30 -6.65
C ILE A 44 -25.40 -3.02 -6.28
N PHE A 45 -26.07 -2.39 -7.24
CA PHE A 45 -26.83 -1.17 -7.00
C PHE A 45 -27.93 -1.34 -5.94
N MET A 46 -28.63 -2.47 -5.93
CA MET A 46 -29.66 -2.78 -4.93
C MET A 46 -29.08 -3.05 -3.53
N GLN A 47 -27.85 -3.55 -3.44
CA GLN A 47 -27.17 -3.81 -2.17
C GLN A 47 -26.56 -2.55 -1.53
N LEU A 48 -26.38 -1.47 -2.29
CA LEU A 48 -25.82 -0.23 -1.79
C LEU A 48 -26.83 0.54 -0.92
N SER A 49 -26.38 0.94 0.27
CA SER A 49 -27.15 1.83 1.14
C SER A 49 -27.30 3.23 0.53
N GLU A 50 -28.34 3.96 0.92
CA GLU A 50 -28.52 5.36 0.52
C GLU A 50 -27.34 6.23 0.98
N HIS A 51 -26.78 5.97 2.17
CA HIS A 51 -25.57 6.66 2.64
C HIS A 51 -24.41 6.45 1.67
N SER A 52 -24.13 5.20 1.26
CA SER A 52 -23.07 4.92 0.29
C SER A 52 -23.30 5.64 -1.03
N LYS A 53 -24.53 5.65 -1.56
CA LYS A 53 -24.86 6.36 -2.81
C LYS A 53 -24.59 7.86 -2.69
N THR A 54 -25.03 8.49 -1.60
CA THR A 54 -24.80 9.93 -1.37
C THR A 54 -23.32 10.29 -1.27
N GLN A 55 -22.51 9.45 -0.61
CA GLN A 55 -21.06 9.64 -0.53
C GLN A 55 -20.38 9.49 -1.90
N LEU A 56 -20.81 8.52 -2.71
CA LEU A 56 -20.32 8.32 -4.07
C LEU A 56 -20.70 9.50 -4.99
N ASP A 57 -21.90 10.05 -4.84
CA ASP A 57 -22.34 11.24 -5.57
C ASP A 57 -21.60 12.50 -5.12
N ALA A 58 -21.36 12.66 -3.81
CA ALA A 58 -20.54 13.74 -3.27
C ALA A 58 -19.13 13.71 -3.87
N PHE A 59 -18.52 12.52 -3.95
CA PHE A 59 -17.23 12.34 -4.60
C PHE A 59 -17.24 12.78 -6.07
N ILE A 60 -18.23 12.36 -6.85
CA ILE A 60 -18.38 12.80 -8.25
C ILE A 60 -18.51 14.32 -8.36
N ARG A 61 -19.22 14.97 -7.42
CA ARG A 61 -19.38 16.44 -7.40
C ARG A 61 -18.05 17.11 -7.11
N THR A 62 -17.34 16.70 -6.06
CA THR A 62 -16.02 17.25 -5.69
C THR A 62 -15.03 17.15 -6.85
N CYS A 63 -15.01 16.01 -7.56
CA CYS A 63 -14.10 15.82 -8.69
C CYS A 63 -14.42 16.72 -9.90
N SER A 64 -15.66 17.18 -10.06
CA SER A 64 -16.00 18.13 -11.14
C SER A 64 -15.75 19.59 -10.79
N HIS A 65 -15.81 19.93 -9.50
CA HIS A 65 -15.58 21.30 -9.04
C HIS A 65 -14.10 21.61 -8.80
N THR A 66 -13.20 20.64 -9.04
CA THR A 66 -11.74 20.81 -8.91
C THR A 66 -11.17 21.80 -9.95
N GLU A 67 -11.98 22.35 -10.86
CA GLU A 67 -11.61 23.46 -11.74
C GLU A 67 -11.93 24.85 -11.16
N LEU A 68 -12.69 24.98 -10.04
CA LEU A 68 -13.26 26.28 -9.63
C LEU A 68 -13.37 26.58 -8.12
N LEU A 69 -12.89 25.75 -7.18
CA LEU A 69 -13.05 26.05 -5.74
C LEU A 69 -11.74 26.32 -5.00
N GLU A 70 -11.71 27.51 -4.38
CA GLU A 70 -10.75 28.00 -3.39
C GLU A 70 -10.80 27.15 -2.11
N GLU A 71 -9.63 26.68 -1.68
CA GLU A 71 -9.08 26.20 -0.39
C GLU A 71 -9.94 25.82 0.85
N ASN A 72 -11.27 25.79 0.84
CA ASN A 72 -12.04 25.65 2.10
C ASN A 72 -13.06 24.52 2.11
N GLU A 73 -12.63 23.27 1.94
CA GLU A 73 -13.31 22.12 2.56
C GLU A 73 -12.39 20.89 2.61
N THR A 74 -12.37 20.21 3.75
CA THR A 74 -11.51 19.09 4.17
C THR A 74 -11.71 17.78 3.37
N ILE A 75 -12.10 17.86 2.10
CA ILE A 75 -12.26 16.70 1.23
C ILE A 75 -10.94 16.50 0.50
N LEU A 76 -10.22 15.43 0.86
CA LEU A 76 -9.00 15.03 0.15
C LEU A 76 -9.27 15.04 -1.36
N SER A 77 -8.43 15.75 -2.11
CA SER A 77 -8.61 15.86 -3.56
C SER A 77 -8.50 14.46 -4.20
N PHE A 78 -9.22 14.21 -5.30
CA PHE A 78 -9.17 12.94 -6.03
C PHE A 78 -7.72 12.45 -6.25
N ARG A 79 -6.84 13.39 -6.60
CA ARG A 79 -5.42 13.13 -6.82
C ARG A 79 -4.69 12.68 -5.56
N GLU A 80 -5.06 13.20 -4.39
CA GLU A 80 -4.49 12.81 -3.10
C GLU A 80 -5.01 11.43 -2.68
N LEU A 81 -6.27 11.11 -2.96
CA LEU A 81 -6.80 9.79 -2.68
C LEU A 81 -6.12 8.70 -3.52
N VAL A 82 -5.80 9.02 -4.79
CA VAL A 82 -5.16 8.11 -5.74
C VAL A 82 -3.63 8.04 -5.57
N SER A 83 -3.00 9.06 -4.99
CA SER A 83 -1.54 9.08 -4.84
C SER A 83 -1.01 7.94 -3.96
N ASP A 84 0.13 7.40 -4.35
CA ASP A 84 0.86 6.40 -3.57
C ASP A 84 1.47 7.03 -2.30
N PRO A 85 1.72 6.21 -1.26
CA PRO A 85 2.38 6.68 -0.05
C PRO A 85 3.73 7.33 -0.37
N GLY A 86 3.97 8.49 0.24
CA GLY A 86 5.21 9.25 0.08
C GLY A 86 6.41 8.62 0.79
N ARG A 87 7.31 9.48 1.28
CA ARG A 87 8.54 9.01 1.95
C ARG A 87 8.23 8.26 3.25
N ILE A 88 9.04 7.24 3.54
CA ILE A 88 8.94 6.43 4.76
C ILE A 88 9.04 7.33 6.01
N GLY A 89 7.93 7.49 6.72
CA GLY A 89 7.81 8.35 7.89
C GLY A 89 6.43 8.28 8.55
N LEU A 90 6.34 8.85 9.76
CA LEU A 90 5.09 8.93 10.51
C LEU A 90 4.04 9.77 9.77
N ASP A 91 4.48 10.84 9.11
CA ASP A 91 3.58 11.74 8.37
C ASP A 91 2.88 11.02 7.22
N SER A 92 3.60 10.20 6.44
CA SER A 92 3.01 9.40 5.37
C SER A 92 2.08 8.32 5.90
N LEU A 93 2.38 7.72 7.07
CA LEU A 93 1.46 6.80 7.72
C LEU A 93 0.16 7.48 8.16
N LEU A 94 0.24 8.68 8.75
CA LEU A 94 -0.94 9.46 9.15
C LEU A 94 -1.79 9.89 7.94
N GLN A 95 -1.14 10.27 6.83
CA GLN A 95 -1.81 10.59 5.57
C GLN A 95 -2.56 9.37 5.01
N GLU A 96 -1.94 8.19 4.96
CA GLU A 96 -2.61 6.97 4.50
C GLU A 96 -3.75 6.54 5.43
N ILE A 97 -3.64 6.74 6.75
CA ILE A 97 -4.75 6.52 7.69
C ILE A 97 -5.92 7.48 7.39
N ALA A 98 -5.64 8.75 7.09
CA ALA A 98 -6.66 9.71 6.72
C ALA A 98 -7.39 9.28 5.42
N LYS A 99 -6.64 8.87 4.39
CA LYS A 99 -7.21 8.29 3.15
C LYS A 99 -8.05 7.05 3.44
N LEU A 100 -7.60 6.16 4.32
CA LEU A 100 -8.35 4.96 4.66
C LEU A 100 -9.67 5.30 5.36
N ARG A 101 -9.65 6.31 6.25
CA ARG A 101 -10.88 6.80 6.91
C ARG A 101 -11.87 7.35 5.90
N THR A 102 -11.42 8.14 4.91
CA THR A 102 -12.32 8.66 3.87
C THR A 102 -12.94 7.55 3.04
N VAL A 103 -12.19 6.51 2.66
CA VAL A 103 -12.74 5.36 1.94
C VAL A 103 -13.72 4.56 2.81
N ARG A 104 -13.41 4.35 4.09
CA ARG A 104 -14.29 3.63 5.02
C ARG A 104 -15.59 4.38 5.32
N ASN A 105 -15.59 5.72 5.26
CA ASN A 105 -16.78 6.54 5.46
C ASN A 105 -17.86 6.34 4.38
N ILE A 106 -17.49 5.79 3.21
CA ILE A 106 -18.45 5.41 2.16
C ILE A 106 -19.31 4.21 2.60
N GLN A 107 -18.82 3.42 3.56
CA GLN A 107 -19.54 2.28 4.15
C GLN A 107 -20.03 1.28 3.09
N LEU A 108 -19.16 0.91 2.15
CA LEU A 108 -19.47 -0.16 1.21
C LEU A 108 -19.65 -1.50 1.96
N PRO A 109 -20.69 -2.29 1.63
CA PRO A 109 -20.87 -3.63 2.21
C PRO A 109 -19.64 -4.52 1.97
N TYR A 110 -19.25 -5.32 2.97
CA TYR A 110 -18.07 -6.19 2.87
C TYR A 110 -18.28 -7.37 1.91
N ASP A 111 -19.53 -7.71 1.63
CA ASP A 111 -19.99 -8.79 0.78
C ASP A 111 -20.45 -8.32 -0.60
N LEU A 112 -20.32 -7.02 -0.91
CA LEU A 112 -20.81 -6.40 -2.15
C LEU A 112 -20.31 -7.10 -3.43
N PHE A 113 -19.09 -7.64 -3.39
CA PHE A 113 -18.48 -8.33 -4.52
C PHE A 113 -18.34 -9.85 -4.33
N ASN A 114 -19.06 -10.44 -3.36
CA ASN A 114 -19.06 -11.89 -3.18
C ASN A 114 -19.63 -12.60 -4.41
N GLY A 115 -18.97 -13.68 -4.85
CA GLY A 115 -19.34 -14.42 -6.06
C GLY A 115 -18.89 -13.77 -7.37
N ILE A 116 -18.32 -12.55 -7.34
CA ILE A 116 -17.82 -11.88 -8.54
C ILE A 116 -16.33 -12.19 -8.72
N PRO A 117 -15.89 -12.66 -9.91
CA PRO A 117 -14.49 -12.94 -10.16
C PRO A 117 -13.61 -11.68 -9.98
N PRO A 118 -12.44 -11.78 -9.32
CA PRO A 118 -11.58 -10.62 -9.06
C PRO A 118 -11.05 -9.95 -10.34
N LYS A 119 -10.97 -10.71 -11.44
CA LYS A 119 -10.62 -10.15 -12.76
C LYS A 119 -11.68 -9.16 -13.26
N MET A 120 -12.97 -9.40 -13.01
CA MET A 120 -14.04 -8.49 -13.40
C MET A 120 -14.02 -7.23 -12.56
N ILE A 121 -13.83 -7.35 -11.24
CA ILE A 121 -13.71 -6.19 -10.33
C ILE A 121 -12.56 -5.27 -10.77
N ARG A 122 -11.39 -5.85 -11.11
CA ARG A 122 -10.26 -5.09 -11.67
C ARG A 122 -10.61 -4.41 -12.99
N SER A 123 -11.39 -5.07 -13.86
CA SER A 123 -11.86 -4.46 -15.11
C SER A 123 -12.79 -3.27 -14.85
N TYR A 124 -13.70 -3.38 -13.89
CA TYR A 124 -14.59 -2.27 -13.50
C TYR A 124 -13.80 -1.11 -12.88
N ARG A 125 -12.84 -1.39 -11.98
CA ARG A 125 -11.89 -0.39 -11.47
C ARG A 125 -11.15 0.30 -12.61
N GLN A 126 -10.59 -0.47 -13.55
CA GLN A 126 -9.83 0.10 -14.66
C GLN A 126 -10.70 1.01 -15.53
N ARG A 127 -11.93 0.57 -15.80
CA ARG A 127 -12.92 1.36 -16.54
C ARG A 127 -13.26 2.67 -15.82
N ALA A 128 -13.48 2.61 -14.51
CA ALA A 128 -13.74 3.79 -13.67
C ALA A 128 -12.59 4.81 -13.68
N VAL A 129 -11.33 4.33 -13.77
CA VAL A 129 -10.15 5.20 -13.81
C VAL A 129 -9.88 5.76 -15.21
N SER A 130 -10.22 5.02 -16.27
CA SER A 130 -9.97 5.45 -17.66
C SER A 130 -11.01 6.43 -18.20
N GLU A 131 -12.23 6.42 -17.65
CA GLU A 131 -13.32 7.29 -18.09
C GLU A 131 -13.24 8.65 -17.37
N ASP A 132 -13.58 9.72 -18.10
CA ASP A 132 -13.76 11.04 -17.49
C ASP A 132 -15.00 11.03 -16.57
N ILE A 133 -14.99 11.87 -15.53
CA ILE A 133 -16.09 12.06 -14.58
C ILE A 133 -17.38 12.43 -15.31
N ARG A 134 -17.28 13.16 -16.42
CA ARG A 134 -18.42 13.51 -17.29
C ARG A 134 -19.07 12.28 -17.91
N GLU A 135 -18.27 11.32 -18.39
CA GLU A 135 -18.77 10.07 -18.97
C GLU A 135 -19.30 9.13 -17.87
N LEU A 136 -18.65 9.10 -16.70
CA LEU A 136 -19.15 8.34 -15.55
C LEU A 136 -20.57 8.74 -15.13
N ARG A 137 -20.93 10.02 -15.26
CA ARG A 137 -22.28 10.54 -14.99
C ARG A 137 -23.32 10.17 -16.03
N ARG A 138 -22.91 9.92 -17.28
CA ARG A 138 -23.82 9.59 -18.38
C ARG A 138 -24.29 8.14 -18.32
N HIS A 139 -23.58 7.29 -17.59
CA HIS A 139 -24.00 5.91 -17.39
C HIS A 139 -25.30 5.83 -16.59
N PRO A 140 -26.13 4.80 -16.84
CA PRO A 140 -27.21 4.43 -15.95
C PRO A 140 -26.70 4.24 -14.52
N ASP A 141 -27.55 4.56 -13.54
CA ASP A 141 -27.21 4.51 -12.11
C ASP A 141 -26.58 3.18 -11.70
N SER A 142 -27.14 2.05 -12.15
CA SER A 142 -26.61 0.73 -11.85
C SER A 142 -25.14 0.57 -12.25
N ILE A 143 -24.78 1.02 -13.45
CA ILE A 143 -23.42 0.94 -13.98
C ILE A 143 -22.52 1.95 -13.26
N ARG A 144 -22.98 3.21 -13.11
CA ARG A 144 -22.24 4.29 -12.45
C ARG A 144 -21.82 3.90 -11.04
N TYR A 145 -22.76 3.48 -10.19
CA TYR A 145 -22.46 3.10 -8.82
C TYR A 145 -21.59 1.82 -8.75
N THR A 146 -21.78 0.87 -9.67
CA THR A 146 -20.94 -0.34 -9.73
C THR A 146 -19.47 -0.01 -10.03
N LEU A 147 -19.22 0.89 -10.99
CA LEU A 147 -17.87 1.31 -11.35
C LEU A 147 -17.17 2.02 -10.18
N LEU A 148 -17.87 2.96 -9.53
CA LEU A 148 -17.34 3.67 -8.36
C LEU A 148 -17.12 2.75 -7.17
N ALA A 149 -18.09 1.88 -6.87
CA ALA A 149 -17.95 0.91 -5.79
C ALA A 149 -16.76 -0.02 -6.02
N ALA A 150 -16.54 -0.48 -7.26
CA ALA A 150 -15.38 -1.30 -7.60
C ALA A 150 -14.06 -0.54 -7.43
N PHE A 151 -14.03 0.75 -7.79
CA PHE A 151 -12.89 1.62 -7.56
C PHE A 151 -12.54 1.74 -6.07
N PHE A 152 -13.49 2.16 -5.23
CA PHE A 152 -13.27 2.35 -3.80
C PHE A 152 -12.98 1.05 -3.05
N TRP A 153 -13.61 -0.05 -3.47
CA TRP A 153 -13.35 -1.37 -2.92
C TRP A 153 -11.90 -1.81 -3.13
N CYS A 154 -11.39 -1.68 -4.36
CA CYS A 154 -9.98 -1.96 -4.65
C CYS A 154 -9.06 -0.96 -3.94
N ARG A 155 -9.40 0.33 -3.97
CA ARG A 155 -8.56 1.38 -3.39
C ARG A 155 -8.41 1.24 -1.87
N GLY A 156 -9.47 0.86 -1.16
CA GLY A 156 -9.40 0.60 0.29
C GLY A 156 -8.42 -0.53 0.63
N ARG A 157 -8.33 -1.56 -0.22
CA ARG A 157 -7.36 -2.66 -0.08
C ARG A 157 -5.95 -2.19 -0.38
N GLU A 158 -5.74 -1.48 -1.49
CA GLU A 158 -4.44 -0.89 -1.84
C GLU A 158 -3.88 0.00 -0.72
N ILE A 159 -4.72 0.88 -0.15
CA ILE A 159 -4.32 1.73 0.98
C ILE A 159 -3.96 0.89 2.21
N THR A 160 -4.70 -0.20 2.46
CA THR A 160 -4.40 -1.10 3.57
C THR A 160 -3.07 -1.82 3.37
N ASP A 161 -2.81 -2.32 2.16
CA ASP A 161 -1.55 -2.98 1.80
C ASP A 161 -0.37 -1.99 1.92
N ASN A 162 -0.55 -0.76 1.44
CA ASN A 162 0.42 0.33 1.58
C ASN A 162 0.71 0.67 3.04
N LEU A 163 -0.31 0.70 3.90
CA LEU A 163 -0.15 0.91 5.34
C LEU A 163 0.66 -0.20 5.99
N VAL A 164 0.39 -1.46 5.65
CA VAL A 164 1.14 -2.61 6.15
C VAL A 164 2.61 -2.50 5.74
N GLU A 165 2.88 -2.19 4.48
CA GLU A 165 4.24 -2.02 3.96
C GLU A 165 4.98 -0.87 4.68
N LEU A 166 4.33 0.28 4.88
CA LEU A 166 4.90 1.40 5.64
C LEU A 166 5.25 1.01 7.08
N ILE A 167 4.37 0.27 7.75
CA ILE A 167 4.60 -0.20 9.13
C ILE A 167 5.82 -1.14 9.17
N ILE A 168 5.89 -2.10 8.25
CA ILE A 168 7.03 -3.03 8.13
C ILE A 168 8.33 -2.25 7.95
N GLN A 169 8.35 -1.26 7.06
CA GLN A 169 9.53 -0.44 6.80
C GLN A 169 9.96 0.40 8.00
N ILE A 170 9.01 0.99 8.73
CA ILE A 170 9.30 1.76 9.95
C ILE A 170 9.90 0.87 11.03
N VAL A 171 9.32 -0.30 11.27
CA VAL A 171 9.82 -1.27 12.27
C VAL A 171 11.24 -1.71 11.92
N ASN A 172 11.50 -2.08 10.66
CA ASN A 172 12.83 -2.47 10.20
C ASN A 172 13.85 -1.34 10.37
N ARG A 173 13.47 -0.09 10.10
CA ARG A 173 14.35 1.08 10.28
C ARG A 173 14.70 1.31 11.76
N ILE A 174 13.74 1.10 12.66
CA ILE A 174 13.97 1.21 14.11
C ILE A 174 14.93 0.10 14.57
N GLY A 175 14.70 -1.15 14.14
CA GLY A 175 15.57 -2.28 14.44
C GLY A 175 17.02 -2.03 14.00
N ALA A 176 17.22 -1.70 12.73
CA ALA A 176 18.55 -1.40 12.19
C ALA A 176 19.24 -0.21 12.90
N ARG A 177 18.47 0.79 13.36
CA ARG A 177 19.04 1.92 14.13
C ARG A 177 19.46 1.48 15.54
N ALA A 178 18.68 0.62 16.18
CA ALA A 178 19.00 0.07 17.49
C ALA A 178 20.27 -0.78 17.44
N GLU A 179 20.37 -1.71 16.48
CA GLU A 179 21.56 -2.54 16.26
C GLU A 179 22.82 -1.70 16.04
N ARG A 180 22.78 -0.75 15.11
CA ARG A 180 23.91 0.16 14.85
C ARG A 180 24.30 0.99 16.08
N LYS A 181 23.34 1.35 16.93
CA LYS A 181 23.63 2.10 18.17
C LYS A 181 24.37 1.20 19.16
N VAL A 182 23.90 -0.03 19.34
CA VAL A 182 24.51 -1.03 20.21
C VAL A 182 25.92 -1.38 19.72
N GLU A 183 26.10 -1.65 18.42
CA GLU A 183 27.42 -1.93 17.83
C GLU A 183 28.41 -0.78 18.04
N LYS A 184 27.96 0.47 17.83
CA LYS A 184 28.79 1.66 18.08
C LYS A 184 29.18 1.80 19.54
N GLU A 185 28.27 1.52 20.48
CA GLU A 185 28.54 1.56 21.91
C GLU A 185 29.54 0.47 22.31
N PHE A 186 29.35 -0.77 21.87
CA PHE A 186 30.31 -1.86 22.07
C PHE A 186 31.71 -1.50 21.56
N LEU A 187 31.82 -1.05 20.29
CA LEU A 187 33.11 -0.64 19.71
C LEU A 187 33.76 0.49 20.51
N ARG A 188 32.96 1.46 20.99
CA ARG A 188 33.45 2.57 21.80
C ARG A 188 34.03 2.08 23.12
N ASP A 189 33.36 1.15 23.79
CA ASP A 189 33.80 0.64 25.09
C ASP A 189 35.01 -0.30 24.97
N PHE A 190 35.08 -1.13 23.92
CA PHE A 190 36.29 -1.87 23.58
C PHE A 190 37.49 -0.94 23.34
N ARG A 191 37.31 0.13 22.56
CA ARG A 191 38.37 1.13 22.32
C ARG A 191 38.84 1.80 23.62
N LYS A 192 37.91 2.20 24.49
CA LYS A 192 38.25 2.77 25.80
C LYS A 192 39.03 1.78 26.67
N GLY A 193 38.61 0.52 26.72
CA GLY A 193 39.29 -0.54 27.47
C GLY A 193 40.74 -0.75 27.00
N LEU A 194 40.95 -0.81 25.69
CA LEU A 194 42.30 -0.90 25.09
C LEU A 194 43.15 0.34 25.43
N LEU A 195 42.61 1.54 25.28
CA LEU A 195 43.29 2.79 25.63
C LEU A 195 43.70 2.84 27.10
N MET A 196 42.82 2.41 28.02
CA MET A 196 43.12 2.34 29.45
C MET A 196 44.23 1.31 29.75
N SER A 197 44.20 0.14 29.12
CA SER A 197 45.24 -0.88 29.24
C SER A 197 46.59 -0.40 28.71
N MET A 198 46.61 0.27 27.55
CA MET A 198 47.83 0.87 26.97
C MET A 198 48.38 1.97 27.86
N LYS A 199 47.54 2.90 28.35
CA LYS A 199 47.96 3.96 29.29
C LYS A 199 48.53 3.38 30.58
N LYS A 200 47.93 2.33 31.14
CA LYS A 200 48.43 1.65 32.35
C LYS A 200 49.80 1.00 32.11
N ARG A 201 49.99 0.34 30.95
CA ARG A 201 51.28 -0.24 30.54
C ARG A 201 52.38 0.82 30.36
N VAL A 202 52.06 1.95 29.71
CA VAL A 202 53.01 3.06 29.54
C VAL A 202 53.38 3.68 30.88
N LYS A 203 52.41 3.90 31.78
CA LYS A 203 52.67 4.44 33.12
C LYS A 203 53.56 3.51 33.95
N ASN A 204 53.33 2.18 33.90
CA ASN A 204 54.18 1.20 34.57
C ASN A 204 55.60 1.14 33.97
N ARG A 205 55.75 1.21 32.65
CA ARG A 205 57.08 1.28 32.02
C ARG A 205 57.84 2.54 32.42
N LYS A 206 57.18 3.72 32.42
CA LYS A 206 57.79 4.97 32.91
C LYS A 206 58.25 4.85 34.36
N ARG A 207 57.42 4.30 35.25
CA ARG A 207 57.80 4.07 36.66
C ARG A 207 59.01 3.14 36.80
N LYS A 208 59.04 2.04 36.05
CA LYS A 208 60.20 1.13 36.03
C LYS A 208 61.46 1.83 35.55
N LEU A 209 61.39 2.59 34.47
CA LEU A 209 62.53 3.38 33.93
C LEU A 209 63.06 4.40 34.95
N VAL A 210 62.17 5.11 35.63
CA VAL A 210 62.57 6.06 36.69
C VAL A 210 63.26 5.33 37.83
N CYS A 211 62.70 4.21 38.30
CA CYS A 211 63.27 3.42 39.38
C CYS A 211 64.64 2.82 38.99
N THR A 212 64.80 2.32 37.76
CA THR A 212 66.11 1.86 37.27
C THR A 212 67.12 2.99 37.15
N CYS A 213 66.70 4.20 36.74
CA CYS A 213 67.58 5.37 36.70
C CYS A 213 67.99 5.83 38.10
N GLU A 214 67.10 5.77 39.09
CA GLU A 214 67.42 6.07 40.49
C GLU A 214 68.39 5.05 41.09
N ILE A 215 68.20 3.76 40.82
CA ILE A 215 69.11 2.69 41.25
C ILE A 215 70.49 2.84 40.58
N LEU A 216 70.54 3.17 39.28
CA LEU A 216 71.80 3.43 38.59
C LEU A 216 72.51 4.68 39.15
N LYS A 217 71.76 5.73 39.50
CA LYS A 217 72.32 6.92 40.17
C LYS A 217 72.89 6.57 41.54
N SER A 218 72.20 5.78 42.36
CA SER A 218 72.72 5.40 43.68
C SER A 218 73.96 4.49 43.59
N LEU A 219 74.05 3.63 42.58
CA LEU A 219 75.23 2.79 42.32
C LEU A 219 76.42 3.58 41.76
N LEU A 220 76.19 4.58 40.91
CA LEU A 220 77.26 5.39 40.30
C LEU A 220 77.74 6.56 41.19
N PHE A 221 76.95 6.99 42.17
CA PHE A 221 77.28 8.07 43.11
C PHE A 221 77.40 7.60 44.57
N SER A 222 77.55 6.30 44.82
CA SER A 222 77.92 5.84 46.17
C SER A 222 79.35 6.28 46.50
N PRO A 223 79.57 6.98 47.62
CA PRO A 223 80.90 7.41 48.03
C PRO A 223 81.70 6.18 48.49
N ASN A 224 82.89 5.99 47.90
CA ASN A 224 83.98 5.30 48.60
C ASN A 224 84.51 6.20 49.72
#